data_AF-A0A1Q5Q540-F1
#
_entry.id   AF-A0A1Q5Q540-F1
#
_cell.length_a   1.000
_cell.length_b   1.000
_cell.length_c   1.000
_cell.angle_alpha   90.00
_cell.angle_beta   90.00
_cell.angle_gamma   90.00
#
_symmetry.space_group_name_H-M   'P 1'
#
loop_
_entity.id
_entity.type
_entity.pdbx_description
1 polymer ?
#
loop_
_entity_poly.entity_id
_entity_poly.type
_entity_poly.pdbx_seq_one_letter_code
_entity_poly.pdbx_strand_id
1 'polypeptide(L)'
;MRHLPGRRESAIADRHDVEREVISSRRAFEGKVVNVRIDEVQLAAGQESVRRDVVEHPGAAAVIAINDQDEIAFIQQYRHPVRAELWEIPAGLLDVEGEDPKETARRELREEVDLIAGRIDKLMTLALSPGGSDEFVHVYLATDLTPAEKPFDRGEEEAEFELTWVPAKEAIRAIMSGNIANASTVAAVIAGFAKKEQLAAAQQPRPKAAEKPTMRLMVDYSGPALWLLGGDAPEVSDEKLAADLDNWNEHFQNSYDWETGWRTKADADQHFAAAQELLPRVQAHFPNYYVYHDVWETRYQADES
;
A
#
# COMPACT_ATOMS: atom_id res chain seq x y z
N MET A 1 -15.82 -14.17 22.43
CA MET A 1 -14.50 -13.98 21.78
C MET A 1 -13.48 -14.89 22.45
N ARG A 2 -12.76 -15.73 21.69
CA ARG A 2 -11.59 -16.44 22.22
C ARG A 2 -10.45 -15.43 22.37
N HIS A 3 -9.87 -15.33 23.56
CA HIS A 3 -8.69 -14.49 23.78
C HIS A 3 -7.51 -15.11 23.06
N LEU A 4 -7.00 -14.44 22.03
CA LEU A 4 -5.75 -14.84 21.37
C LEU A 4 -4.57 -14.40 22.25
N PRO A 5 -3.55 -15.27 22.46
CA PRO A 5 -2.37 -14.89 23.23
C PRO A 5 -1.58 -13.78 22.52
N GLY A 6 -0.95 -12.90 23.30
CA GLY A 6 -0.09 -11.84 22.78
C GLY A 6 -0.11 -10.59 23.65
N ARG A 7 1.00 -9.83 23.64
CA ARG A 7 1.04 -8.49 24.23
C ARG A 7 0.51 -7.47 23.23
N ARG A 8 -0.33 -6.54 23.70
CA ARG A 8 -0.70 -5.36 22.93
C ARG A 8 0.38 -4.30 23.11
N GLU A 9 0.91 -3.79 22.00
CA GLU A 9 1.82 -2.66 21.95
C GLU A 9 1.16 -1.54 21.13
N SER A 10 1.33 -0.29 21.55
CA SER A 10 0.78 0.89 20.85
C SER A 10 1.77 1.55 19.90
N ALA A 11 3.04 1.14 19.95
CA ALA A 11 4.11 1.60 19.06
C ALA A 11 5.09 0.45 18.82
N ILE A 12 5.54 0.30 17.57
CA ILE A 12 6.50 -0.72 17.14
C ILE A 12 7.60 -0.08 16.30
N ALA A 13 8.81 -0.57 16.45
CA ALA A 13 9.96 -0.22 15.63
C ALA A 13 10.96 -1.38 15.63
N ASP A 14 11.62 -1.60 14.50
CA ASP A 14 12.74 -2.51 14.43
C ASP A 14 13.92 -1.98 15.25
N ARG A 15 14.74 -2.89 15.75
CA ARG A 15 16.02 -2.55 16.39
C ARG A 15 17.13 -2.87 15.42
N HIS A 16 17.90 -1.86 15.07
CA HIS A 16 19.07 -1.99 14.20
C HIS A 16 20.34 -2.15 15.03
N ASP A 17 21.44 -2.51 14.37
CA ASP A 17 22.78 -2.64 14.97
C ASP A 17 22.84 -3.57 16.19
N VAL A 18 22.02 -4.61 16.17
CA VAL A 18 22.00 -5.62 17.22
C VAL A 18 23.18 -6.56 17.02
N GLU A 19 24.24 -6.35 17.80
CA GLU A 19 25.43 -7.19 17.71
C GLU A 19 25.18 -8.62 18.19
N ARG A 20 25.73 -9.58 17.44
CA ARG A 20 25.85 -11.00 17.77
C ARG A 20 27.26 -11.44 17.48
N GLU A 21 27.80 -12.33 18.31
CA GLU A 21 29.15 -12.85 18.12
C GLU A 21 29.22 -13.72 16.87
N VAL A 22 30.10 -13.36 15.94
CA VAL A 22 30.43 -14.15 14.75
C VAL A 22 31.73 -14.90 15.05
N ILE A 23 31.61 -16.22 15.21
CA ILE A 23 32.73 -17.10 15.57
C ILE A 23 33.68 -17.29 14.39
N SER A 24 33.11 -17.41 13.19
CA SER A 24 33.88 -17.47 11.95
C SER A 24 33.06 -16.96 10.79
N SER A 25 33.75 -16.46 9.76
CA SER A 25 33.13 -15.98 8.52
C SER A 25 34.01 -16.35 7.34
N ARG A 26 33.40 -16.78 6.23
CA ARG A 26 34.11 -17.04 4.98
C ARG A 26 33.26 -16.72 3.76
N ARG A 27 33.91 -16.24 2.70
CA ARG A 27 33.29 -16.08 1.38
C ARG A 27 33.20 -17.44 0.68
N ALA A 28 31.99 -17.82 0.29
CA ALA A 28 31.71 -19.07 -0.42
C ALA A 28 31.59 -18.87 -1.93
N PHE A 29 31.15 -17.68 -2.36
CA PHE A 29 31.02 -17.28 -3.75
C PHE A 29 31.20 -15.77 -3.91
N GLU A 30 31.76 -15.37 -5.05
CA GLU A 30 31.91 -13.97 -5.45
C GLU A 30 31.36 -13.81 -6.87
N GLY A 31 30.39 -12.91 -7.02
CA GLY A 31 29.67 -12.67 -8.27
C GLY A 31 29.84 -11.24 -8.78
N LYS A 32 29.16 -10.92 -9.91
CA LYS A 32 29.17 -9.56 -10.48
C LYS A 32 28.46 -8.56 -9.57
N VAL A 33 27.29 -8.95 -9.04
CA VAL A 33 26.41 -8.08 -8.22
C VAL A 33 26.35 -8.59 -6.78
N VAL A 34 26.20 -9.90 -6.60
CA VAL A 34 26.02 -10.52 -5.27
C VAL A 34 27.16 -11.43 -4.91
N ASN A 35 27.40 -11.54 -3.62
CA ASN A 35 28.30 -12.54 -3.04
C ASN A 35 27.56 -13.47 -2.10
N VAL A 36 28.18 -14.61 -1.76
CA VAL A 36 27.66 -15.49 -0.70
C VAL A 36 28.72 -15.63 0.38
N ARG A 37 28.36 -15.24 1.60
CA ARG A 37 29.15 -15.39 2.82
C ARG A 37 28.53 -16.46 3.70
N ILE A 38 29.36 -17.20 4.43
CA ILE A 38 28.94 -18.20 5.41
C ILE A 38 29.49 -17.79 6.77
N ASP A 39 28.59 -17.51 7.70
CA ASP A 39 28.90 -17.09 9.06
C ASP A 39 28.49 -18.18 10.07
N GLU A 40 29.34 -18.43 11.07
CA GLU A 40 28.99 -19.17 12.28
C GLU A 40 28.67 -18.16 13.38
N VAL A 41 27.41 -18.06 13.79
CA VAL A 41 26.92 -16.99 14.67
C VAL A 41 26.35 -17.56 15.97
N GLN A 42 26.71 -16.99 17.11
CA GLN A 42 26.04 -17.27 18.39
C GLN A 42 24.83 -16.34 18.57
N LEU A 43 23.62 -16.86 18.35
CA LEU A 43 22.39 -16.06 18.42
C LEU A 43 21.96 -15.70 19.85
N ALA A 44 22.34 -16.51 20.83
CA ALA A 44 22.06 -16.31 22.24
C ALA A 44 23.24 -16.78 23.08
N ALA A 45 23.58 -15.99 24.11
CA ALA A 45 24.70 -16.29 25.00
C ALA A 45 24.55 -17.70 25.61
N GLY A 46 25.62 -18.50 25.50
CA GLY A 46 25.66 -19.87 26.04
C GLY A 46 24.92 -20.91 25.19
N GLN A 47 24.48 -20.58 23.98
CA GLN A 47 24.02 -21.55 22.98
C GLN A 47 25.13 -21.91 21.98
N GLU A 48 25.00 -23.06 21.33
CA GLU A 48 25.88 -23.43 20.21
C GLU A 48 25.72 -22.44 19.05
N SER A 49 26.77 -22.32 18.22
CA SER A 49 26.68 -21.50 17.02
C SER A 49 25.76 -22.12 15.99
N VAL A 50 25.17 -21.25 15.18
CA VAL A 50 24.42 -21.67 14.01
C VAL A 50 25.06 -21.10 12.76
N ARG A 51 25.10 -21.94 11.73
CA ARG A 51 25.50 -21.52 10.40
C ARG A 51 24.44 -20.63 9.75
N ARG A 52 24.87 -19.55 9.11
CA ARG A 52 24.06 -18.67 8.26
C ARG A 52 24.74 -18.49 6.92
N ASP A 53 24.00 -18.79 5.86
CA ASP A 53 24.41 -18.46 4.50
C ASP A 53 23.77 -17.09 4.17
N VAL A 54 24.60 -16.09 3.88
CA VAL A 54 24.22 -14.70 3.67
C VAL A 54 24.53 -14.32 2.23
N VAL A 55 23.51 -13.90 1.49
CA VAL A 55 23.66 -13.24 0.20
C VAL A 55 23.97 -11.77 0.48
N GLU A 56 25.18 -11.35 0.15
CA GLU A 56 25.60 -9.95 0.26
C GLU A 56 25.18 -9.22 -1.02
N HIS A 57 24.43 -8.14 -0.88
CA HIS A 57 23.88 -7.33 -1.96
C HIS A 57 24.25 -5.86 -1.73
N PRO A 58 24.57 -5.07 -2.77
CA PRO A 58 24.86 -3.63 -2.62
C PRO A 58 23.66 -2.81 -2.10
N GLY A 59 22.47 -3.40 -2.11
CA GLY A 59 21.20 -2.69 -1.93
C GLY A 59 20.75 -1.98 -3.20
N ALA A 60 19.60 -1.32 -3.12
CA ALA A 60 19.03 -0.59 -4.25
C ALA A 60 18.24 0.64 -3.79
N ALA A 61 18.00 1.55 -4.72
CA ALA A 61 17.03 2.61 -4.57
C ALA A 61 15.92 2.45 -5.60
N ALA A 62 14.68 2.72 -5.19
CA ALA A 62 13.51 2.65 -6.05
C ALA A 62 12.67 3.92 -5.89
N VAL A 63 11.91 4.27 -6.92
CA VAL A 63 11.11 5.49 -6.93
C VAL A 63 9.72 5.24 -7.49
N ILE A 64 8.70 5.47 -6.66
CA ILE A 64 7.32 5.54 -7.12
C ILE A 64 7.06 6.99 -7.56
N ALA A 65 6.84 7.19 -8.86
CA ALA A 65 6.49 8.50 -9.41
C ALA A 65 4.99 8.58 -9.67
N ILE A 66 4.34 9.58 -9.06
CA ILE A 66 2.89 9.79 -9.18
C ILE A 66 2.63 11.14 -9.84
N ASN A 67 1.87 11.15 -10.94
CA ASN A 67 1.51 12.36 -11.66
C ASN A 67 0.26 13.05 -11.07
N ASP A 68 -0.09 14.23 -11.58
CA ASP A 68 -1.26 15.00 -11.12
C ASP A 68 -2.61 14.32 -11.40
N GLN A 69 -2.62 13.29 -12.26
CA GLN A 69 -3.80 12.49 -12.62
C GLN A 69 -3.96 11.24 -11.73
N ASP A 70 -3.12 11.10 -10.69
CA ASP A 70 -3.08 9.93 -9.81
C ASP A 70 -2.71 8.62 -10.53
N GLU A 71 -1.81 8.73 -11.50
CA GLU A 71 -1.23 7.59 -12.21
C GLU A 71 0.22 7.40 -11.79
N ILE A 72 0.62 6.14 -11.74
CA ILE A 72 1.95 5.70 -11.33
C ILE A 72 2.73 5.34 -12.58
N ALA A 73 3.99 5.80 -12.64
CA ALA A 73 4.94 5.38 -13.67
C ALA A 73 5.43 3.96 -13.40
N PHE A 74 5.26 3.09 -14.40
CA PHE A 74 5.77 1.73 -14.39
C PHE A 74 6.63 1.45 -15.61
N ILE A 75 7.46 0.42 -15.48
CA ILE A 75 8.15 -0.28 -16.57
C ILE A 75 7.78 -1.77 -16.50
N GLN A 76 8.02 -2.49 -17.61
CA GLN A 76 8.05 -3.94 -17.61
C GLN A 76 9.49 -4.41 -17.78
N GLN A 77 9.99 -5.18 -16.80
CA GLN A 77 11.35 -5.68 -16.82
C GLN A 77 11.37 -7.21 -16.78
N TYR A 78 12.11 -7.81 -17.72
CA TYR A 78 12.39 -9.24 -17.67
C TYR A 78 13.32 -9.57 -16.49
N ARG A 79 12.83 -10.38 -15.55
CA ARG A 79 13.61 -10.89 -14.43
C ARG A 79 13.95 -12.36 -14.65
N HIS A 80 15.20 -12.63 -15.05
CA HIS A 80 15.67 -13.99 -15.36
C HIS A 80 15.42 -15.04 -14.25
N PRO A 81 15.62 -14.74 -12.94
CA PRO A 81 15.41 -15.73 -11.87
C PRO A 81 13.99 -16.29 -11.81
N VAL A 82 12.98 -15.49 -12.18
CA VAL A 82 11.57 -15.91 -12.22
C VAL A 82 11.03 -16.10 -13.65
N ARG A 83 11.85 -15.78 -14.66
CA ARG A 83 11.54 -15.91 -16.10
C ARG A 83 10.25 -15.20 -16.51
N ALA A 84 10.03 -14.01 -15.98
CA ALA A 84 8.84 -13.23 -16.25
C ALA A 84 9.20 -11.77 -16.48
N GLU A 85 8.41 -11.08 -17.29
CA GLU A 85 8.33 -9.63 -17.31
C GLU A 85 7.46 -9.19 -16.13
N LEU A 86 8.07 -8.45 -15.21
CA LEU A 86 7.37 -7.93 -14.05
C LEU A 86 7.07 -6.45 -14.25
N TRP A 87 5.87 -6.05 -13.84
CA TRP A 87 5.55 -4.64 -13.64
C TRP A 87 6.33 -4.12 -12.44
N GLU A 88 7.22 -3.17 -12.68
CA GLU A 88 8.11 -2.61 -11.68
C GLU A 88 8.08 -1.07 -11.70
N ILE A 89 8.26 -0.47 -10.53
CA ILE A 89 8.63 0.96 -10.44
C ILE A 89 10.11 1.13 -10.78
N PRO A 90 10.53 2.31 -11.27
CA PRO A 90 11.93 2.54 -11.57
C PRO A 90 12.84 2.30 -10.37
N ALA A 91 13.96 1.59 -10.58
CA ALA A 91 14.87 1.18 -9.50
C ALA A 91 16.23 0.71 -10.00
N GLY A 92 17.27 0.97 -9.20
CA GLY A 92 18.63 0.55 -9.52
C GLY A 92 19.52 0.35 -8.30
N LEU A 93 20.67 -0.26 -8.55
CA LEU A 93 21.61 -0.68 -7.50
C LEU A 93 22.33 0.52 -6.87
N LEU A 94 22.76 0.36 -5.62
CA LEU A 94 23.68 1.30 -4.98
C LEU A 94 25.13 0.93 -5.34
N ASP A 95 25.48 1.09 -6.61
CA ASP A 95 26.77 0.67 -7.16
C ASP A 95 27.81 1.81 -7.25
N VAL A 96 27.39 3.04 -6.94
CA VAL A 96 28.27 4.21 -6.80
C VAL A 96 28.67 4.40 -5.33
N GLU A 97 29.97 4.24 -5.05
CA GLU A 97 30.50 4.34 -3.68
C GLU A 97 30.17 5.70 -3.03
N GLY A 98 29.42 5.66 -1.92
CA GLY A 98 29.06 6.84 -1.14
C GLY A 98 27.92 7.68 -1.71
N GLU A 99 27.26 7.25 -2.78
CA GLU A 99 26.08 7.93 -3.31
C GLU A 99 24.90 7.83 -2.33
N ASP A 100 24.19 8.94 -2.12
CA ASP A 100 22.93 8.91 -1.36
C ASP A 100 21.90 8.12 -2.17
N PRO A 101 21.23 7.10 -1.60
CA PRO A 101 20.18 6.35 -2.31
C PRO A 101 19.09 7.22 -2.93
N LYS A 102 18.87 8.45 -2.42
CA LYS A 102 17.96 9.42 -3.02
C LYS A 102 18.43 9.90 -4.40
N GLU A 103 19.74 10.10 -4.57
CA GLU A 103 20.32 10.51 -5.84
C GLU A 103 20.34 9.34 -6.83
N THR A 104 20.59 8.11 -6.36
CA THR A 104 20.35 6.89 -7.16
C THR A 104 18.91 6.84 -7.66
N ALA A 105 17.91 6.97 -6.78
CA ALA A 105 16.50 7.00 -7.17
C ALA A 105 16.17 8.11 -8.19
N ARG A 106 16.82 9.27 -8.09
CA ARG A 106 16.64 10.36 -9.05
C ARG A 106 17.27 10.06 -10.40
N ARG A 107 18.46 9.44 -10.40
CA ARG A 107 19.15 8.99 -11.60
C ARG A 107 18.32 7.93 -12.32
N GLU A 108 17.83 6.92 -11.62
CA GLU A 108 17.01 5.85 -12.21
C GLU A 108 15.68 6.36 -12.77
N LEU A 109 15.01 7.29 -12.08
CA LEU A 109 13.81 7.96 -12.62
C LEU A 109 14.09 8.62 -13.98
N ARG A 110 15.29 9.18 -14.13
CA ARG A 110 15.71 9.89 -15.32
C ARG A 110 16.15 8.92 -16.41
N GLU A 111 16.89 7.87 -16.08
CA GLU A 111 17.50 6.93 -17.03
C GLU A 111 16.45 5.94 -17.56
N GLU A 112 15.65 5.35 -16.67
CA GLU A 112 14.71 4.29 -17.04
C GLU A 112 13.43 4.85 -17.68
N VAL A 113 12.93 6.01 -17.26
CA VAL A 113 11.62 6.53 -17.70
C VAL A 113 11.62 7.98 -18.18
N ASP A 114 12.79 8.62 -18.34
CA ASP A 114 12.91 10.00 -18.84
C ASP A 114 12.11 11.05 -18.05
N LEU A 115 11.93 10.84 -16.74
CA LEU A 115 11.22 11.77 -15.85
C LEU A 115 12.17 12.51 -14.93
N ILE A 116 11.80 13.74 -14.59
CA ILE A 116 12.46 14.60 -13.60
C ILE A 116 11.44 14.97 -12.53
N ALA A 117 11.77 14.68 -11.27
CA ALA A 117 10.95 15.08 -10.14
C ALA A 117 11.38 16.43 -9.56
N GLY A 118 10.42 17.34 -9.37
CA GLY A 118 10.61 18.55 -8.58
C GLY A 118 10.76 18.24 -7.09
N ARG A 119 10.06 17.21 -6.61
CA ARG A 119 10.13 16.74 -5.22
C ARG A 119 10.33 15.24 -5.15
N ILE A 120 11.27 14.82 -4.30
CA ILE A 120 11.54 13.41 -4.03
C ILE A 120 11.79 13.21 -2.53
N ASP A 121 10.89 12.46 -1.89
CA ASP A 121 10.92 12.21 -0.44
C ASP A 121 11.07 10.73 -0.15
N LYS A 122 11.74 10.42 0.96
CA LYS A 122 11.79 9.06 1.47
C LYS A 122 10.37 8.55 1.78
N LEU A 123 10.02 7.41 1.21
CA LEU A 123 8.76 6.72 1.50
C LEU A 123 8.99 5.66 2.57
N MET A 124 9.93 4.73 2.34
CA MET A 124 10.29 3.68 3.29
C MET A 124 11.63 3.02 2.91
N THR A 125 12.05 2.07 3.74
CA THR A 125 13.15 1.15 3.45
C THR A 125 12.65 -0.28 3.70
N LEU A 126 12.94 -1.19 2.79
CA LEU A 126 12.45 -2.57 2.81
C LEU A 126 13.63 -3.54 2.89
N ALA A 127 13.59 -4.50 3.82
CA ALA A 127 14.39 -5.71 3.70
C ALA A 127 13.59 -6.73 2.88
N LEU A 128 14.10 -7.12 1.71
CA LEU A 128 13.34 -7.99 0.80
C LEU A 128 13.30 -9.45 1.26
N SER A 129 14.45 -9.97 1.72
CA SER A 129 14.59 -11.36 2.15
C SER A 129 15.51 -11.48 3.38
N PRO A 130 15.14 -10.88 4.54
CA PRO A 130 16.02 -10.76 5.71
C PRO A 130 16.42 -12.10 6.35
N GLY A 131 15.82 -13.21 5.93
CA GLY A 131 16.23 -14.55 6.36
C GLY A 131 17.57 -15.00 5.76
N GLY A 132 18.02 -14.39 4.67
CA GLY A 132 19.25 -14.81 3.98
C GLY A 132 19.92 -13.77 3.09
N SER A 133 19.36 -12.57 2.91
CA SER A 133 19.97 -11.45 2.18
C SER A 133 20.09 -10.23 3.07
N ASP A 134 21.18 -9.47 2.93
CA ASP A 134 21.34 -8.16 3.56
C ASP A 134 20.80 -7.01 2.68
N GLU A 135 20.16 -7.33 1.56
CA GLU A 135 19.58 -6.37 0.64
C GLU A 135 18.49 -5.52 1.31
N PHE A 136 18.74 -4.21 1.29
CA PHE A 136 17.74 -3.19 1.52
C PHE A 136 17.40 -2.44 0.24
N VAL A 137 16.11 -2.20 0.02
CA VAL A 137 15.61 -1.30 -1.01
C VAL A 137 15.10 -0.02 -0.37
N HIS A 138 15.68 1.09 -0.80
CA HIS A 138 15.32 2.43 -0.37
C HIS A 138 14.29 3.04 -1.32
N VAL A 139 13.03 3.12 -0.88
CA VAL A 139 11.92 3.58 -1.72
C VAL A 139 11.64 5.06 -1.50
N TYR A 140 11.52 5.82 -2.59
CA TYR A 140 11.22 7.25 -2.61
C TYR A 140 9.91 7.53 -3.36
N LEU A 141 9.20 8.58 -2.95
CA LEU A 141 8.04 9.11 -3.66
C LEU A 141 8.48 10.34 -4.45
N ALA A 142 8.27 10.31 -5.77
CA ALA A 142 8.52 11.41 -6.68
C ALA A 142 7.21 12.08 -7.10
N THR A 143 7.16 13.41 -6.98
CA THR A 143 6.05 14.26 -7.41
C THR A 143 6.59 15.50 -8.12
N ASP A 144 5.69 16.34 -8.64
CA ASP A 144 6.03 17.51 -9.46
C ASP A 144 6.86 17.10 -10.69
N LEU A 145 6.32 16.13 -11.43
CA LEU A 145 7.03 15.44 -12.51
C LEU A 145 7.04 16.27 -13.79
N THR A 146 8.18 16.26 -14.47
CA THR A 146 8.36 16.86 -15.80
C THR A 146 9.14 15.90 -16.70
N PRO A 147 8.89 15.92 -18.02
CA PRO A 147 9.68 15.12 -18.95
C PRO A 147 11.12 15.66 -19.03
N ALA A 148 12.08 14.77 -19.19
CA ALA A 148 13.44 15.15 -19.50
C ALA A 148 13.56 15.77 -20.89
N GLU A 149 14.51 16.68 -21.08
CA GLU A 149 14.71 17.38 -22.37
C GLU A 149 15.10 16.45 -23.52
N LYS A 150 15.75 15.32 -23.20
CA LYS A 150 16.22 14.32 -24.17
C LYS A 150 16.03 12.92 -23.60
N PRO A 151 15.67 11.91 -24.39
CA PRO A 151 15.72 10.54 -23.94
C PRO A 151 17.13 10.14 -23.47
N PHE A 152 17.21 9.33 -22.42
CA PHE A 152 18.44 8.64 -22.05
C PHE A 152 18.74 7.53 -23.08
N ASP A 153 20.02 7.31 -23.36
CA ASP A 153 20.45 6.25 -24.27
C ASP A 153 20.47 4.92 -23.50
N ARG A 154 19.30 4.28 -23.43
CA ARG A 154 19.10 3.02 -22.69
C ARG A 154 19.82 1.87 -23.40
N GLY A 155 20.56 1.07 -22.65
CA GLY A 155 21.29 -0.08 -23.14
C GLY A 155 21.07 -1.32 -22.29
N GLU A 156 21.57 -2.45 -22.76
CA GLU A 156 21.61 -3.72 -22.02
C GLU A 156 20.25 -4.11 -21.41
N GLU A 157 20.14 -4.10 -20.08
CA GLU A 157 18.96 -4.55 -19.32
C GLU A 157 17.75 -3.61 -19.44
N GLU A 158 17.96 -2.38 -19.93
CA GLU A 158 16.95 -1.31 -19.99
C GLU A 158 16.46 -1.03 -21.42
N ALA A 159 17.02 -1.71 -22.42
CA ALA A 159 16.78 -1.41 -23.84
C ALA A 159 15.30 -1.55 -24.26
N GLU A 160 14.52 -2.31 -23.51
CA GLU A 160 13.10 -2.59 -23.78
C GLU A 160 12.16 -1.81 -22.84
N PHE A 161 12.69 -0.91 -22.00
CA PHE A 161 11.85 -0.19 -21.04
C PHE A 161 10.96 0.85 -21.73
N GLU A 162 9.66 0.69 -21.50
CA GLU A 162 8.64 1.63 -21.91
C GLU A 162 7.91 2.17 -20.67
N LEU A 163 7.89 3.50 -20.53
CA LEU A 163 7.10 4.17 -19.50
C LEU A 163 5.61 3.92 -19.76
N THR A 164 4.95 3.28 -18.79
CA THR A 164 3.50 3.11 -18.76
C THR A 164 2.91 3.83 -17.56
N TRP A 165 1.92 4.69 -17.81
CA TRP A 165 1.11 5.30 -16.76
C TRP A 165 -0.06 4.40 -16.40
N VAL A 166 -0.17 4.03 -15.12
CA VAL A 166 -1.26 3.20 -14.62
C VAL A 166 -1.98 3.93 -13.49
N PRO A 167 -3.32 4.10 -13.53
CA PRO A 167 -4.07 4.68 -12.43
C PRO A 167 -3.76 3.97 -11.11
N ALA A 168 -3.49 4.71 -10.03
CA ALA A 168 -3.07 4.14 -8.75
C ALA A 168 -4.07 3.09 -8.20
N LYS A 169 -5.37 3.33 -8.41
CA LYS A 169 -6.44 2.38 -8.05
C LYS A 169 -6.35 1.06 -8.83
N GLU A 170 -5.96 1.11 -10.11
CA GLU A 170 -5.80 -0.10 -10.91
C GLU A 170 -4.55 -0.88 -10.50
N ALA A 171 -3.45 -0.18 -10.20
CA ALA A 171 -2.25 -0.81 -9.66
C ALA A 171 -2.54 -1.55 -8.35
N ILE A 172 -3.33 -0.95 -7.44
CA ILE A 172 -3.76 -1.62 -6.19
C ILE A 172 -4.59 -2.87 -6.49
N ARG A 173 -5.57 -2.79 -7.41
CA ARG A 173 -6.37 -3.97 -7.80
C ARG A 173 -5.48 -5.09 -8.33
N ALA A 174 -4.55 -4.77 -9.23
CA ALA A 174 -3.63 -5.73 -9.82
C ALA A 174 -2.70 -6.37 -8.77
N ILE A 175 -2.28 -5.61 -7.75
CA ILE A 175 -1.54 -6.15 -6.60
C ILE A 175 -2.41 -7.10 -5.79
N MET A 176 -3.62 -6.68 -5.43
CA MET A 176 -4.53 -7.48 -4.59
C MET A 176 -5.00 -8.76 -5.29
N SER A 177 -5.05 -8.77 -6.63
CA SER A 177 -5.35 -9.96 -7.43
C SER A 177 -4.12 -10.83 -7.74
N GLY A 178 -2.91 -10.43 -7.31
CA GLY A 178 -1.67 -11.16 -7.56
C GLY A 178 -1.10 -11.02 -8.98
N ASN A 179 -1.61 -10.08 -9.79
CA ASN A 179 -1.10 -9.80 -11.14
C ASN A 179 0.20 -8.98 -11.10
N ILE A 180 0.47 -8.25 -10.02
CA ILE A 180 1.73 -7.58 -9.74
C ILE A 180 2.32 -8.19 -8.47
N ALA A 181 3.54 -8.75 -8.58
CA ALA A 181 4.17 -9.51 -7.50
C ALA A 181 5.59 -9.06 -7.15
N ASN A 182 6.16 -8.08 -7.85
CA ASN A 182 7.46 -7.51 -7.46
C ASN A 182 7.35 -6.84 -6.08
N ALA A 183 8.18 -7.27 -5.13
CA ALA A 183 8.00 -6.93 -3.71
C ALA A 183 8.16 -5.43 -3.40
N SER A 184 9.17 -4.77 -3.97
CA SER A 184 9.38 -3.33 -3.77
C SER A 184 8.24 -2.52 -4.40
N THR A 185 7.77 -2.94 -5.57
CA THR A 185 6.63 -2.34 -6.27
C THR A 185 5.34 -2.47 -5.47
N VAL A 186 5.00 -3.68 -5.03
CA VAL A 186 3.82 -3.94 -4.19
C VAL A 186 3.82 -3.05 -2.95
N ALA A 187 4.94 -3.02 -2.23
CA ALA A 187 5.08 -2.20 -1.04
C ALA A 187 4.94 -0.71 -1.38
N ALA A 188 5.67 -0.22 -2.39
CA ALA A 188 5.69 1.19 -2.79
C ALA A 188 4.31 1.73 -3.15
N VAL A 189 3.53 0.98 -3.93
CA VAL A 189 2.17 1.36 -4.33
C VAL A 189 1.26 1.44 -3.10
N ILE A 190 1.26 0.41 -2.24
CA ILE A 190 0.44 0.38 -1.03
C ILE A 190 0.80 1.54 -0.09
N ALA A 191 2.10 1.75 0.19
CA ALA A 191 2.54 2.80 1.09
C ALA A 191 2.34 4.20 0.50
N GLY A 192 2.54 4.37 -0.81
CA GLY A 192 2.31 5.62 -1.52
C GLY A 192 0.83 6.03 -1.44
N PHE A 193 -0.07 5.08 -1.68
CA PHE A 193 -1.51 5.28 -1.54
C PHE A 193 -1.90 5.59 -0.08
N ALA A 194 -1.43 4.80 0.88
CA ALA A 194 -1.71 5.06 2.30
C ALA A 194 -1.19 6.42 2.77
N LYS A 195 -0.01 6.86 2.31
CA LYS A 195 0.55 8.17 2.62
C LYS A 195 -0.28 9.29 2.00
N LYS A 196 -0.76 9.11 0.77
CA LYS A 196 -1.68 10.07 0.13
C LYS A 196 -2.98 10.20 0.92
N GLU A 197 -3.61 9.09 1.30
CA GLU A 197 -4.82 9.08 2.13
C GLU A 197 -4.57 9.75 3.50
N GLN A 198 -3.43 9.48 4.13
CA GLN A 198 -3.06 10.13 5.39
C GLN A 198 -2.88 11.64 5.23
N LEU A 199 -2.25 12.09 4.14
CA LEU A 199 -2.08 13.51 3.84
C LEU A 199 -3.42 14.17 3.50
N ALA A 200 -4.28 13.51 2.73
CA ALA A 200 -5.64 13.97 2.44
C ALA A 200 -6.45 14.09 3.74
N ALA A 201 -6.40 13.10 4.63
CA ALA A 201 -7.05 13.13 5.94
C ALA A 201 -6.45 14.20 6.88
N ALA A 202 -5.17 14.53 6.73
CA ALA A 202 -4.53 15.61 7.48
C ALA A 202 -4.87 17.01 6.94
N GLN A 203 -5.15 17.13 5.65
CA GLN A 203 -5.52 18.37 4.95
C GLN A 203 -7.02 18.63 4.93
N GLN A 204 -7.85 17.58 5.06
CA GLN A 204 -9.23 17.76 5.45
C GLN A 204 -9.22 18.59 6.73
N PRO A 205 -10.03 19.66 6.84
CA PRO A 205 -10.15 20.39 8.07
C PRO A 205 -10.58 19.37 9.12
N ARG A 206 -9.64 18.93 9.96
CA ARG A 206 -10.00 18.25 11.20
C ARG A 206 -11.00 19.21 11.83
N PRO A 207 -12.24 18.78 12.10
CA PRO A 207 -13.13 19.59 12.89
C PRO A 207 -12.30 19.98 14.11
N LYS A 208 -12.06 21.29 14.29
CA LYS A 208 -11.34 21.79 15.46
C LYS A 208 -11.98 21.07 16.63
N ALA A 209 -11.18 20.35 17.42
CA ALA A 209 -11.67 19.55 18.52
C ALA A 209 -12.78 20.31 19.28
N ALA A 210 -14.04 19.86 19.13
CA ALA A 210 -15.19 20.38 19.84
C ALA A 210 -16.39 19.41 19.75
N GLU A 211 -16.63 18.72 20.87
CA GLU A 211 -17.95 18.54 21.49
C GLU A 211 -18.99 17.57 20.91
N LYS A 212 -18.84 17.01 19.70
CA LYS A 212 -19.89 16.15 19.11
C LYS A 212 -19.44 14.71 18.82
N PRO A 213 -20.18 13.67 19.27
CA PRO A 213 -19.91 12.28 18.93
C PRO A 213 -20.04 12.02 17.42
N THR A 214 -19.28 11.06 16.92
CA THR A 214 -19.25 10.69 15.49
C THR A 214 -20.20 9.52 15.22
N MET A 215 -21.07 9.68 14.23
CA MET A 215 -22.03 8.68 13.78
C MET A 215 -21.73 8.28 12.34
N ARG A 216 -21.80 6.98 12.07
CA ARG A 216 -21.60 6.42 10.75
C ARG A 216 -22.95 5.93 10.23
N LEU A 217 -23.30 6.34 9.01
CA LEU A 217 -24.26 5.60 8.19
C LEU A 217 -23.52 4.34 7.75
N MET A 218 -23.75 3.27 8.51
CA MET A 218 -22.85 2.14 8.56
C MET A 218 -23.28 1.07 7.55
N VAL A 219 -22.29 0.58 6.80
CA VAL A 219 -22.37 -0.59 5.91
C VAL A 219 -21.50 -1.71 6.51
N ASP A 220 -21.75 -2.05 7.79
CA ASP A 220 -21.02 -3.11 8.50
C ASP A 220 -22.02 -4.11 9.14
N TYR A 221 -21.62 -5.38 9.15
CA TYR A 221 -22.34 -6.57 8.69
C TYR A 221 -23.27 -7.23 9.71
N SER A 222 -23.85 -6.48 10.65
CA SER A 222 -24.84 -7.03 11.58
C SER A 222 -25.69 -5.97 12.32
N GLY A 223 -25.57 -4.70 11.94
CA GLY A 223 -26.13 -3.59 12.70
C GLY A 223 -27.33 -2.89 12.02
N PRO A 224 -28.05 -2.05 12.77
CA PRO A 224 -29.00 -1.10 12.19
C PRO A 224 -28.28 -0.11 11.26
N ALA A 225 -29.03 0.54 10.35
CA ALA A 225 -28.52 1.49 9.33
C ALA A 225 -27.68 2.66 9.88
N LEU A 226 -27.74 2.89 11.20
CA LEU A 226 -26.96 3.90 11.92
C LEU A 226 -26.14 3.24 13.01
N TRP A 227 -24.88 3.65 13.15
CA TRP A 227 -24.01 3.18 14.22
C TRP A 227 -23.13 4.32 14.75
N LEU A 228 -22.98 4.44 16.07
CA LEU A 228 -21.96 5.31 16.64
C LEU A 228 -20.65 4.57 16.65
N LEU A 229 -19.54 5.25 16.33
CA LEU A 229 -18.22 4.63 16.40
C LEU A 229 -17.94 4.18 17.85
N GLY A 230 -18.13 2.89 18.12
CA GLY A 230 -17.97 2.26 19.44
C GLY A 230 -19.25 2.09 20.27
N GLY A 231 -20.46 2.19 19.70
CA GLY A 231 -21.72 1.99 20.45
C GLY A 231 -23.00 2.08 19.62
N ASP A 232 -24.15 1.93 20.28
CA ASP A 232 -25.46 1.96 19.63
C ASP A 232 -25.84 3.38 19.17
N ALA A 233 -26.43 3.50 17.98
CA ALA A 233 -26.93 4.78 17.51
C ALA A 233 -28.14 5.27 18.32
N PRO A 234 -28.32 6.61 18.44
CA PRO A 234 -29.56 7.17 18.96
C PRO A 234 -30.75 6.77 18.09
N GLU A 235 -31.92 6.67 18.72
CA GLU A 235 -33.19 6.37 18.04
C GLU A 235 -33.56 7.49 17.05
N VAL A 236 -34.06 7.10 15.87
CA VAL A 236 -34.54 8.03 14.84
C VAL A 236 -36.01 8.34 15.15
N SER A 237 -36.30 9.55 15.62
CA SER A 237 -37.66 9.92 16.01
C SER A 237 -38.59 10.23 14.83
N ASP A 238 -38.04 10.35 13.61
CA ASP A 238 -38.80 10.57 12.37
C ASP A 238 -39.15 9.22 11.75
N GLU A 239 -40.42 8.83 11.84
CA GLU A 239 -40.92 7.53 11.35
C GLU A 239 -40.63 7.30 9.86
N LYS A 240 -40.66 8.36 9.05
CA LYS A 240 -40.39 8.25 7.61
C LYS A 240 -38.90 8.04 7.36
N LEU A 241 -38.04 8.79 8.05
CA LEU A 241 -36.59 8.60 7.95
C LEU A 241 -36.18 7.22 8.48
N ALA A 242 -36.79 6.75 9.56
CA ALA A 242 -36.57 5.41 10.09
C ALA A 242 -36.95 4.33 9.06
N ALA A 243 -38.15 4.42 8.48
CA ALA A 243 -38.60 3.49 7.45
C ALA A 243 -37.70 3.51 6.19
N ASP A 244 -37.25 4.69 5.76
CA ASP A 244 -36.36 4.79 4.59
C ASP A 244 -34.97 4.18 4.89
N LEU A 245 -34.46 4.33 6.11
CA LEU A 245 -33.21 3.70 6.57
C LEU A 245 -33.35 2.17 6.69
N ASP A 246 -34.49 1.69 7.17
CA ASP A 246 -34.78 0.25 7.24
C ASP A 246 -34.88 -0.36 5.85
N ASN A 247 -35.58 0.28 4.91
CA ASN A 247 -35.65 -0.14 3.51
C ASN A 247 -34.27 -0.17 2.85
N TRP A 248 -33.44 0.84 3.13
CA TRP A 248 -32.07 0.91 2.63
C TRP A 248 -31.21 -0.24 3.15
N ASN A 249 -31.33 -0.59 4.44
CA ASN A 249 -30.66 -1.74 5.04
C ASN A 249 -31.20 -3.08 4.49
N GLU A 250 -32.51 -3.22 4.36
CA GLU A 250 -33.14 -4.42 3.81
C GLU A 250 -32.68 -4.68 2.36
N HIS A 251 -32.58 -3.63 1.54
CA HIS A 251 -32.00 -3.73 0.20
C HIS A 251 -30.57 -4.27 0.23
N PHE A 252 -29.73 -3.81 1.15
CA PHE A 252 -28.38 -4.37 1.31
C PHE A 252 -28.41 -5.86 1.63
N GLN A 253 -29.19 -6.26 2.64
CA GLN A 253 -29.29 -7.66 3.08
C GLN A 253 -29.79 -8.60 1.96
N ASN A 254 -30.64 -8.09 1.07
CA ASN A 254 -31.20 -8.87 -0.03
C ASN A 254 -30.31 -8.92 -1.27
N SER A 255 -29.55 -7.86 -1.54
CA SER A 255 -28.77 -7.71 -2.78
C SER A 255 -27.26 -7.96 -2.61
N TYR A 256 -26.78 -8.16 -1.39
CA TYR A 256 -25.37 -8.45 -1.10
C TYR A 256 -25.17 -9.89 -0.61
N ASP A 257 -24.33 -10.65 -1.31
CA ASP A 257 -23.87 -11.97 -0.90
C ASP A 257 -22.50 -11.89 -0.20
N TRP A 258 -22.32 -12.67 0.86
CA TRP A 258 -21.18 -12.51 1.76
C TRP A 258 -19.89 -13.12 1.23
N GLU A 259 -19.99 -14.08 0.31
CA GLU A 259 -18.83 -14.71 -0.33
C GLU A 259 -18.46 -14.00 -1.63
N THR A 260 -19.48 -13.51 -2.35
CA THR A 260 -19.33 -13.07 -3.73
C THR A 260 -19.58 -11.57 -3.98
N GLY A 261 -20.08 -10.84 -2.97
CA GLY A 261 -20.32 -9.40 -3.05
C GLY A 261 -21.70 -9.03 -3.58
N TRP A 262 -21.80 -7.88 -4.25
CA TRP A 262 -23.05 -7.43 -4.85
C TRP A 262 -23.50 -8.39 -5.95
N ARG A 263 -24.78 -8.76 -5.94
CA ARG A 263 -25.37 -9.63 -6.95
C ARG A 263 -25.27 -9.03 -8.35
N THR A 264 -25.51 -7.73 -8.48
CA THR A 264 -25.33 -7.00 -9.74
C THR A 264 -24.73 -5.62 -9.52
N LYS A 265 -24.20 -5.03 -10.60
CA LYS A 265 -23.79 -3.62 -10.58
C LYS A 265 -24.96 -2.66 -10.32
N ALA A 266 -26.13 -2.97 -10.88
CA ALA A 266 -27.33 -2.16 -10.69
C ALA A 266 -27.76 -2.10 -9.21
N ASP A 267 -27.67 -3.23 -8.50
CA ASP A 267 -27.96 -3.27 -7.05
C ASP A 267 -27.01 -2.36 -6.26
N ALA A 268 -25.71 -2.43 -6.57
CA ALA A 268 -24.72 -1.59 -5.90
C ALA A 268 -25.00 -0.10 -6.18
N ASP A 269 -25.18 0.27 -7.45
CA ASP A 269 -25.45 1.64 -7.88
C ASP A 269 -26.73 2.20 -7.22
N GLN A 270 -27.80 1.39 -7.17
CA GLN A 270 -29.04 1.75 -6.47
C GLN A 270 -28.81 1.99 -4.98
N HIS A 271 -28.07 1.10 -4.31
CA HIS A 271 -27.81 1.21 -2.88
C HIS A 271 -26.98 2.44 -2.53
N PHE A 272 -25.97 2.76 -3.34
CA PHE A 272 -25.13 3.93 -3.15
C PHE A 272 -25.87 5.24 -3.43
N ALA A 273 -26.72 5.27 -4.47
CA ALA A 273 -27.58 6.42 -4.74
C ALA A 273 -28.52 6.72 -3.58
N ALA A 274 -29.18 5.68 -3.02
CA ALA A 274 -30.05 5.83 -1.86
C ALA A 274 -29.28 6.36 -0.62
N ALA A 275 -28.05 5.91 -0.41
CA ALA A 275 -27.21 6.41 0.69
C ALA A 275 -26.91 7.92 0.54
N GLN A 276 -26.64 8.39 -0.68
CA GLN A 276 -26.41 9.82 -0.96
C GLN A 276 -27.66 10.67 -0.71
N GLU A 277 -28.85 10.14 -0.97
CA GLU A 277 -30.12 10.82 -0.68
C GLU A 277 -30.43 10.86 0.82
N LEU A 278 -30.09 9.80 1.56
CA LEU A 278 -30.36 9.69 3.00
C LEU A 278 -29.38 10.51 3.84
N LEU A 279 -28.12 10.62 3.43
CA LEU A 279 -27.06 11.30 4.17
C LEU A 279 -27.45 12.72 4.67
N PRO A 280 -27.92 13.66 3.83
CA PRO A 280 -28.28 15.00 4.30
C PRO A 280 -29.47 15.01 5.25
N ARG A 281 -30.41 14.06 5.11
CA ARG A 281 -31.58 13.92 5.99
C ARG A 281 -31.17 13.44 7.38
N VAL A 282 -30.25 12.47 7.43
CA VAL A 282 -29.68 11.98 8.69
C VAL A 282 -28.83 13.06 9.37
N GLN A 283 -28.01 13.80 8.61
CA GLN A 283 -27.26 14.95 9.12
C GLN A 283 -28.18 16.01 9.74
N ALA A 284 -29.32 16.30 9.09
CA ALA A 284 -30.31 17.23 9.60
C ALA A 284 -31.03 16.72 10.87
N HIS A 285 -31.31 15.41 10.93
CA HIS A 285 -31.96 14.78 12.08
C HIS A 285 -31.03 14.70 13.31
N PHE A 286 -29.73 14.53 13.07
CA PHE A 286 -28.71 14.41 14.10
C PHE A 286 -27.70 15.57 14.04
N PRO A 287 -28.13 16.83 14.27
CA PRO A 287 -27.27 18.01 14.12
C PRO A 287 -26.14 18.04 15.16
N ASN A 288 -26.24 17.22 16.21
CA ASN A 288 -25.24 17.05 17.26
C ASN A 288 -24.25 15.90 16.99
N TYR A 289 -24.33 15.28 15.81
CA TYR A 289 -23.42 14.23 15.39
C TYR A 289 -22.71 14.64 14.12
N TYR A 290 -21.47 14.20 13.96
CA TYR A 290 -20.86 14.17 12.64
C TYR A 290 -21.32 12.90 11.93
N VAL A 291 -22.07 13.04 10.84
CA VAL A 291 -22.62 11.90 10.08
C VAL A 291 -21.94 11.80 8.72
N TYR A 292 -21.37 10.64 8.43
CA TYR A 292 -20.77 10.33 7.13
C TYR A 292 -21.15 8.92 6.67
N HIS A 293 -21.13 8.71 5.35
CA HIS A 293 -21.25 7.40 4.72
C HIS A 293 -19.85 6.89 4.37
N ASP A 294 -19.62 5.59 4.48
CA ASP A 294 -18.33 4.96 4.19
C ASP A 294 -18.53 3.87 3.14
N VAL A 295 -17.72 3.90 2.08
CA VAL A 295 -17.89 3.06 0.88
C VAL A 295 -16.71 2.10 0.81
N TRP A 296 -16.95 0.81 1.04
CA TRP A 296 -15.95 -0.25 0.87
C TRP A 296 -15.91 -0.81 -0.55
N GLU A 297 -14.82 -1.48 -0.90
CA GLU A 297 -14.58 -2.09 -2.21
C GLU A 297 -15.74 -2.95 -2.70
N THR A 298 -16.35 -2.55 -3.82
CA THR A 298 -17.46 -3.26 -4.46
C THR A 298 -16.94 -4.46 -5.25
N ARG A 299 -17.24 -5.68 -4.78
CA ARG A 299 -17.13 -6.91 -5.59
C ARG A 299 -18.47 -7.20 -6.26
N TYR A 300 -18.45 -7.67 -7.49
CA TYR A 300 -19.65 -8.13 -8.22
C TYR A 300 -19.54 -9.64 -8.45
N GLN A 301 -20.65 -10.36 -8.40
CA GLN A 301 -20.69 -11.69 -9.02
C GLN A 301 -20.32 -11.53 -10.50
N ALA A 302 -19.31 -12.26 -10.97
CA ALA A 302 -19.00 -12.33 -12.39
C ALA A 302 -20.23 -12.91 -13.09
N ASP A 303 -20.76 -12.20 -14.09
CA ASP A 303 -21.75 -12.78 -14.98
C ASP A 303 -21.08 -14.00 -15.65
N GLU A 304 -21.51 -15.21 -15.28
CA GLU A 304 -21.24 -16.40 -16.08
C GLU A 304 -22.01 -16.26 -17.40
N SER A 305 -21.38 -15.63 -18.39
CA SER A 305 -21.83 -15.60 -19.80
C SER A 305 -20.95 -16.47 -20.68
#